data_AF-A0A5J4S5A7-F1
#
_entry.id   AF-A0A5J4S5A7-F1
#
_cell.length_a   1.000
_cell.length_b   1.000
_cell.length_c   1.000
_cell.angle_alpha   90.00
_cell.angle_beta   90.00
_cell.angle_gamma   90.00
#
_symmetry.space_group_name_H-M   'P 1'
#
loop_
_entity.id
_entity.type
_entity.pdbx_description
1 polymer ?
#
loop_
_entity_poly.entity_id
_entity_poly.type
_entity_poly.pdbx_seq_one_letter_code
_entity_poly.pdbx_strand_id
1 'polypeptide(L)'
;MNNNKIDFIARLLSDKRLNTSDKEQVFLLSKEEIKKMGIDEQKMWDEINNLKRQIGTDLPPKKQEKTFTYKLETYQYLPHRPINMVDFLYKFSLDEKFKWFTHDPDKDMVFNYQEYLSDAKKEYPKIAATINSKTWGNVQNFIFKTEYPYKTYDNNIIEKSWRNVEDWCNTNPNKHPFEAIISDVPFSKYINQFKNTIEFRTDNNQNNFKTRFRQFVKNKVGVDFQDELIFSDSFNKIGGSLHIYIDVRLFFEAIAQLLKWIEENKSKSNKVELNLKSLKDCYLLEIFHKDSYFSCDPDDEKLKGLSGDFEKTRQNLFCVADWEIQATIKHGNISDNYRIICLDNNTVLTVSQKAANTKDRKLNENSIEKMDKETKGIKHIIKLYKNVTQ
;
A
#
# COMPACT_ATOMS: atom_id res chain seq x y z
N MET A 1 32.60 48.87 -5.31
CA MET A 1 31.89 48.28 -6.46
C MET A 1 31.33 46.94 -6.02
N ASN A 2 30.01 46.86 -5.82
CA ASN A 2 29.32 45.65 -5.35
C ASN A 2 29.31 44.60 -6.45
N ASN A 3 30.19 43.60 -6.36
CA ASN A 3 30.13 42.41 -7.20
C ASN A 3 28.91 41.59 -6.78
N ASN A 4 27.79 41.71 -7.52
CA ASN A 4 26.62 40.89 -7.30
C ASN A 4 27.00 39.43 -7.61
N LYS A 5 26.62 38.48 -6.74
CA LYS A 5 26.90 37.04 -6.94
C LYS A 5 26.40 36.55 -8.32
N ILE A 6 25.34 37.17 -8.82
CA ILE A 6 24.78 36.92 -10.15
C ILE A 6 25.75 37.33 -11.26
N ASP A 7 26.42 38.49 -11.14
CA ASP A 7 27.40 38.94 -12.13
C ASP A 7 28.62 38.02 -12.18
N PHE A 8 28.99 37.44 -11.02
CA PHE A 8 30.05 36.43 -10.95
C PHE A 8 29.64 35.13 -11.67
N ILE A 9 28.43 34.64 -11.43
CA ILE A 9 27.90 33.45 -12.10
C ILE A 9 27.77 33.69 -13.60
N ALA A 10 27.22 34.84 -14.01
CA ALA A 10 27.10 35.22 -15.42
C ALA A 10 28.47 35.31 -16.11
N ARG A 11 29.49 35.87 -15.44
CA ARG A 11 30.87 35.89 -15.95
C ARG A 11 31.45 34.49 -16.10
N LEU A 12 31.24 33.59 -15.14
CA LEU A 12 31.69 32.20 -15.24
C LEU A 12 31.04 31.50 -16.44
N LEU A 13 29.72 31.64 -16.58
CA LEU A 13 28.96 31.01 -17.67
C LEU A 13 29.31 31.62 -19.05
N SER A 14 29.78 32.86 -19.07
CA SER A 14 30.25 33.54 -20.29
C SER A 14 31.71 33.22 -20.64
N ASP A 15 32.46 32.52 -19.78
CA ASP A 15 33.85 32.14 -20.07
C ASP A 15 33.90 31.13 -21.22
N LYS A 16 34.64 31.47 -22.28
CA LYS A 16 34.77 30.63 -23.49
C LYS A 16 35.65 29.39 -23.25
N ARG A 17 36.39 29.33 -22.14
CA ARG A 17 37.24 28.19 -21.78
C ARG A 17 36.45 27.03 -21.16
N LEU A 18 35.25 27.30 -20.64
CA LEU A 18 34.37 26.25 -20.12
C LEU A 18 33.57 25.63 -21.26
N ASN A 19 33.55 24.31 -21.31
CA ASN A 19 32.67 23.60 -22.24
C ASN A 19 31.21 23.62 -21.72
N THR A 20 30.27 23.19 -22.55
CA THR A 20 28.83 23.22 -22.22
C THR A 20 28.50 22.45 -20.95
N SER A 21 29.15 21.31 -20.72
CA SER A 21 28.94 20.46 -19.53
C SER A 21 29.40 21.16 -18.25
N ASP A 22 30.56 21.81 -18.29
CA ASP A 22 31.10 22.53 -17.12
C ASP A 22 30.22 23.74 -16.77
N LYS A 23 29.69 24.44 -17.78
CA LYS A 23 28.75 25.54 -17.59
C LYS A 23 27.44 25.07 -16.97
N GLU A 24 26.93 23.92 -17.38
CA GLU A 24 25.73 23.32 -16.78
C GLU A 24 25.95 22.91 -15.32
N GLN A 25 27.13 22.39 -14.98
CA GLN A 25 27.46 22.01 -13.61
C GLN A 25 27.62 23.23 -12.69
N VAL A 26 28.28 24.29 -13.17
CA VAL A 26 28.35 25.58 -12.46
C VAL A 26 26.94 26.14 -12.20
N PHE A 27 26.05 26.00 -13.17
CA PHE A 27 24.66 26.44 -13.04
C PHE A 27 23.88 25.64 -11.99
N LEU A 28 23.99 24.30 -12.01
CA LEU A 28 23.34 23.42 -11.04
C LEU A 28 23.78 23.72 -9.60
N LEU A 29 25.08 23.94 -9.40
CA LEU A 29 25.64 24.26 -8.09
C LEU A 29 25.21 25.64 -7.60
N SER A 30 24.99 26.59 -8.52
CA SER A 30 24.55 27.95 -8.19
C SER A 30 23.05 28.03 -7.89
N LYS A 31 22.25 27.04 -8.32
CA LYS A 31 20.78 27.04 -8.23
C LYS A 31 20.25 27.23 -6.81
N GLU A 32 20.83 26.55 -5.83
CA GLU A 32 20.38 26.61 -4.43
C GLU A 32 20.80 27.93 -3.75
N GLU A 33 21.88 28.56 -4.20
CA GLU A 33 22.28 29.88 -3.71
C GLU A 33 21.44 31.01 -4.32
N ILE A 34 21.02 30.87 -5.58
CA ILE A 34 20.16 31.86 -6.23
C ILE A 34 18.73 31.82 -5.67
N LYS A 35 18.19 30.63 -5.34
CA LYS A 35 16.88 30.49 -4.67
C LYS A 35 16.82 31.24 -3.34
N LYS A 36 17.91 31.23 -2.57
CA LYS A 36 18.01 31.96 -1.30
C LYS A 36 17.96 33.48 -1.46
N MET A 37 18.16 34.00 -2.68
CA MET A 37 18.11 35.43 -2.98
C MET A 37 16.70 35.95 -3.30
N GLY A 38 15.67 35.09 -3.30
CA GLY A 38 14.27 35.49 -3.44
C GLY A 38 13.91 36.07 -4.82
N ILE A 39 14.69 35.75 -5.84
CA ILE A 39 14.46 36.22 -7.21
C ILE A 39 13.42 35.33 -7.89
N ASP A 40 12.41 35.97 -8.49
CA ASP A 40 11.35 35.33 -9.28
C ASP A 40 11.95 34.40 -10.34
N GLU A 41 11.60 33.12 -10.24
CA GLU A 41 12.14 32.01 -11.05
C GLU A 41 11.91 32.24 -12.55
N GLN A 42 10.83 32.94 -12.91
CA GLN A 42 10.47 33.23 -14.30
C GLN A 42 11.42 34.26 -14.95
N LYS A 43 11.73 35.33 -14.23
CA LYS A 43 12.59 36.42 -14.71
C LYS A 43 14.03 35.95 -14.94
N MET A 44 14.45 34.96 -14.15
CA MET A 44 15.76 34.32 -14.24
C MET A 44 15.87 33.40 -15.46
N TRP A 45 14.83 32.63 -15.77
CA TRP A 45 14.78 31.82 -16.98
C TRP A 45 14.85 32.66 -18.25
N ASP A 46 14.26 33.87 -18.22
CA ASP A 46 14.32 34.81 -19.34
C ASP A 46 15.73 35.39 -19.56
N GLU A 47 16.47 35.72 -18.50
CA GLU A 47 17.89 36.14 -18.61
C GLU A 47 18.79 35.01 -19.12
N ILE A 48 18.55 33.76 -18.68
CA ILE A 48 19.29 32.58 -19.16
C ILE A 48 19.05 32.33 -20.65
N ASN A 49 17.80 32.45 -21.10
CA ASN A 49 17.47 32.29 -22.52
C ASN A 49 18.06 33.41 -23.38
N ASN A 50 18.14 34.63 -22.85
CA ASN A 50 18.85 35.72 -23.51
C ASN A 50 20.37 35.48 -23.58
N LEU A 51 21.00 34.96 -22.53
CA LEU A 51 22.41 34.59 -22.55
C LEU A 51 22.70 33.46 -23.54
N LYS A 52 21.82 32.44 -23.62
CA LYS A 52 21.91 31.37 -24.62
C LYS A 52 21.81 31.90 -26.05
N ARG A 53 20.95 32.90 -26.29
CA ARG A 53 20.85 33.58 -27.60
C ARG A 53 22.09 34.41 -27.92
N GLN A 54 22.66 35.10 -26.93
CA GLN A 54 23.89 35.89 -27.11
C GLN A 54 25.13 35.04 -27.37
N ILE A 55 25.16 33.79 -26.90
CA ILE A 55 26.23 32.82 -27.17
C ILE A 55 26.06 32.14 -28.54
N GLY A 56 24.85 32.18 -29.12
CA GLY A 56 24.43 31.40 -30.29
C GLY A 56 24.70 31.99 -31.68
N THR A 57 25.38 33.12 -31.81
CA THR A 57 25.80 33.65 -33.12
C THR A 57 27.29 33.42 -33.32
N ASP A 58 27.68 32.25 -33.85
CA ASP A 58 28.85 32.05 -34.72
C ASP A 58 29.19 30.56 -34.97
N LEU A 59 28.23 29.69 -35.28
CA LEU A 59 28.56 28.37 -35.83
C LEU A 59 27.64 27.96 -37.00
N PRO A 60 28.23 27.38 -38.08
CA PRO A 60 27.54 27.10 -39.34
C PRO A 60 26.55 25.95 -39.22
N PRO A 61 25.56 25.84 -40.12
CA PRO A 61 24.46 24.90 -39.95
C PRO A 61 24.96 23.50 -40.29
N LYS A 62 24.99 22.57 -39.33
CA LYS A 62 24.90 21.14 -39.68
C LYS A 62 24.56 20.21 -38.52
N LYS A 63 23.67 19.29 -38.92
CA LYS A 63 23.16 18.06 -38.31
C LYS A 63 22.20 18.28 -37.16
N GLN A 64 20.95 17.87 -37.44
CA GLN A 64 19.86 17.68 -36.49
C GLN A 64 20.42 17.29 -35.13
N GLU A 65 20.46 18.26 -34.23
CA GLU A 65 20.63 17.99 -32.82
C GLU A 65 19.50 17.04 -32.45
N LYS A 66 19.86 15.85 -31.97
CA LYS A 66 18.95 15.08 -31.15
C LYS A 66 18.56 16.02 -30.03
N THR A 67 17.36 16.57 -30.10
CA THR A 67 16.71 17.23 -28.97
C THR A 67 16.80 16.25 -27.81
N PHE A 68 17.76 16.46 -26.92
CA PHE A 68 17.79 15.83 -25.61
C PHE A 68 16.62 16.46 -24.85
N THR A 69 15.43 15.92 -25.08
CA THR A 69 14.30 16.09 -24.19
C THR A 69 14.76 15.57 -22.83
N TYR A 70 15.15 16.47 -21.93
CA TYR A 70 15.17 16.18 -20.51
C TYR A 70 13.74 15.80 -20.15
N LYS A 71 13.43 14.49 -20.18
CA LYS A 71 12.21 13.98 -19.57
C LYS A 71 12.40 14.20 -18.07
N LEU A 72 11.94 15.34 -17.57
CA LEU A 72 11.66 15.52 -16.14
C LEU A 72 10.97 14.24 -15.67
N GLU A 73 11.58 13.58 -14.69
CA GLU A 73 10.92 12.47 -14.06
C GLU A 73 9.71 13.03 -13.32
N THR A 74 8.57 12.83 -13.92
CA THR A 74 7.28 13.13 -13.31
C THR A 74 7.03 12.06 -12.27
N TYR A 75 6.97 12.47 -11.00
CA TYR A 75 6.63 11.60 -9.89
C TYR A 75 5.14 11.70 -9.60
N GLN A 76 4.50 10.57 -9.36
CA GLN A 76 3.15 10.50 -8.83
C GLN A 76 3.23 10.22 -7.32
N TYR A 77 2.47 11.00 -6.55
CA TYR A 77 2.36 10.83 -5.10
C TYR A 77 0.99 10.23 -4.77
N LEU A 78 1.00 9.02 -4.21
CA LEU A 78 -0.19 8.29 -3.82
C LEU A 78 -0.34 8.36 -2.29
N PRO A 79 -1.40 9.00 -1.76
CA PRO A 79 -1.60 9.08 -0.32
C PRO A 79 -2.11 7.75 0.26
N HIS A 80 -1.69 7.43 1.48
CA HIS A 80 -2.22 6.29 2.25
C HIS A 80 -3.65 6.57 2.71
N ARG A 81 -4.62 5.78 2.21
CA ARG A 81 -6.06 5.96 2.51
C ARG A 81 -6.77 4.60 2.67
N PRO A 82 -6.61 3.90 3.80
CA PRO A 82 -7.24 2.61 4.02
C PRO A 82 -8.78 2.68 4.04
N ILE A 83 -9.37 3.80 4.47
CA ILE A 83 -10.83 4.01 4.39
C ILE A 83 -11.33 3.91 2.95
N ASN A 84 -10.58 4.43 1.97
CA ASN A 84 -10.98 4.36 0.57
C ASN A 84 -10.96 2.92 0.03
N MET A 85 -10.09 2.06 0.58
CA MET A 85 -10.08 0.63 0.27
C MET A 85 -11.32 -0.06 0.82
N VAL A 86 -11.67 0.22 2.08
CA VAL A 86 -12.89 -0.32 2.70
C VAL A 86 -14.12 0.10 1.91
N ASP A 87 -14.24 1.39 1.58
CA ASP A 87 -15.35 1.94 0.78
C ASP A 87 -15.43 1.32 -0.63
N PHE A 88 -14.29 1.17 -1.30
CA PHE A 88 -14.24 0.52 -2.61
C PHE A 88 -14.75 -0.93 -2.56
N LEU A 89 -14.26 -1.74 -1.62
CA LEU A 89 -14.65 -3.15 -1.50
C LEU A 89 -16.09 -3.31 -1.00
N TYR A 90 -16.56 -2.41 -0.14
CA TYR A 90 -17.95 -2.31 0.28
C TYR A 90 -18.86 -2.03 -0.92
N LYS A 91 -18.57 -0.98 -1.70
CA LYS A 91 -19.32 -0.62 -2.91
C LYS A 91 -19.28 -1.75 -3.94
N PHE A 92 -18.13 -2.37 -4.15
CA PHE A 92 -18.02 -3.51 -5.05
C PHE A 92 -18.97 -4.65 -4.65
N SER A 93 -19.14 -4.89 -3.36
CA SER A 93 -19.96 -6.00 -2.87
C SER A 93 -21.45 -5.65 -2.78
N LEU A 94 -21.83 -4.37 -2.62
CA LEU A 94 -23.21 -3.99 -2.27
C LEU A 94 -23.88 -2.99 -3.23
N ASP A 95 -23.12 -2.24 -4.03
CA ASP A 95 -23.70 -1.34 -5.05
C ASP A 95 -24.40 -2.18 -6.13
N GLU A 96 -25.62 -1.79 -6.53
CA GLU A 96 -26.42 -2.47 -7.57
C GLU A 96 -25.64 -2.76 -8.86
N LYS A 97 -24.69 -1.90 -9.21
CA LYS A 97 -23.87 -2.05 -10.43
C LYS A 97 -22.85 -3.19 -10.34
N PHE A 98 -22.48 -3.61 -9.14
CA PHE A 98 -21.40 -4.57 -8.91
C PHE A 98 -21.77 -5.76 -8.03
N LYS A 99 -22.77 -5.63 -7.17
CA LYS A 99 -23.08 -6.62 -6.13
C LYS A 99 -23.34 -8.01 -6.71
N TRP A 100 -23.91 -8.09 -7.91
CA TRP A 100 -24.18 -9.36 -8.59
C TRP A 100 -22.92 -10.11 -9.03
N PHE A 101 -21.74 -9.47 -9.10
CA PHE A 101 -20.49 -10.22 -9.25
C PHE A 101 -20.20 -11.15 -8.07
N THR A 102 -20.84 -10.90 -6.91
CA THR A 102 -20.56 -11.63 -5.67
C THR A 102 -21.82 -12.14 -4.94
N HIS A 103 -23.02 -11.76 -5.34
CA HIS A 103 -24.28 -12.15 -4.70
C HIS A 103 -25.12 -13.05 -5.60
N ASP A 104 -25.91 -13.92 -4.96
CA ASP A 104 -27.00 -14.64 -5.61
C ASP A 104 -28.18 -13.68 -5.79
N PRO A 105 -28.70 -13.48 -7.01
CA PRO A 105 -29.86 -12.63 -7.20
C PRO A 105 -31.16 -13.28 -6.72
N ASP A 106 -32.14 -12.43 -6.40
CA ASP A 106 -33.49 -12.88 -6.10
C ASP A 106 -34.07 -13.67 -7.28
N LYS A 107 -34.92 -14.66 -6.98
CA LYS A 107 -35.41 -15.67 -7.94
C LYS A 107 -36.09 -15.10 -9.20
N ASP A 108 -36.53 -13.86 -9.15
CA ASP A 108 -37.26 -13.19 -10.24
C ASP A 108 -36.44 -12.10 -10.95
N MET A 109 -35.16 -11.93 -10.59
CA MET A 109 -34.33 -10.90 -11.21
C MET A 109 -33.82 -11.33 -12.59
N VAL A 110 -34.07 -10.48 -13.58
CA VAL A 110 -33.48 -10.62 -14.92
C VAL A 110 -32.01 -10.22 -14.87
N PHE A 111 -31.09 -11.16 -15.16
CA PHE A 111 -29.65 -10.90 -15.18
C PHE A 111 -29.09 -10.86 -16.61
N ASN A 112 -28.70 -9.67 -17.07
CA ASN A 112 -28.05 -9.47 -18.36
C ASN A 112 -26.53 -9.35 -18.19
N TYR A 113 -25.82 -10.46 -18.38
CA TYR A 113 -24.36 -10.53 -18.22
C TYR A 113 -23.59 -9.44 -19.02
N GLN A 114 -23.97 -9.19 -20.27
CA GLN A 114 -23.26 -8.25 -21.14
C GLN A 114 -23.45 -6.79 -20.68
N GLU A 115 -24.65 -6.46 -20.20
CA GLU A 115 -24.95 -5.15 -19.63
C GLU A 115 -24.16 -4.91 -18.34
N TYR A 116 -24.20 -5.86 -17.39
CA TYR A 116 -23.43 -5.78 -16.15
C TYR A 116 -21.91 -5.69 -16.40
N LEU A 117 -21.38 -6.45 -17.37
CA LEU A 117 -19.97 -6.39 -17.73
C LEU A 117 -19.60 -5.03 -18.36
N SER A 118 -20.48 -4.47 -19.18
CA SER A 118 -20.31 -3.15 -19.80
C SER A 118 -20.32 -2.03 -18.75
N ASP A 119 -21.29 -2.06 -17.84
CA ASP A 119 -21.40 -1.12 -16.74
C ASP A 119 -20.19 -1.21 -15.81
N ALA A 120 -19.75 -2.42 -15.49
CA ALA A 120 -18.54 -2.63 -14.70
C ALA A 120 -17.32 -2.01 -15.40
N LYS A 121 -17.12 -2.21 -16.71
CA LYS A 121 -15.99 -1.61 -17.45
C LYS A 121 -16.01 -0.07 -17.39
N LYS A 122 -17.19 0.54 -17.38
CA LYS A 122 -17.37 2.00 -17.34
C LYS A 122 -17.19 2.60 -15.95
N GLU A 123 -17.71 1.92 -14.93
CA GLU A 123 -17.81 2.45 -13.57
C GLU A 123 -16.59 2.07 -12.72
N TYR A 124 -15.99 0.92 -12.97
CA TYR A 124 -14.84 0.40 -12.22
C TYR A 124 -13.63 1.35 -12.19
N PRO A 125 -13.20 2.00 -13.30
CA PRO A 125 -12.10 2.95 -13.28
C PRO A 125 -12.38 4.19 -12.40
N LYS A 126 -13.65 4.56 -12.21
CA LYS A 126 -14.04 5.76 -11.44
C LYS A 126 -13.92 5.53 -9.94
N ILE A 127 -14.19 4.32 -9.47
CA ILE A 127 -14.14 3.95 -8.04
C ILE A 127 -12.74 3.49 -7.60
N ALA A 128 -11.82 3.23 -8.54
CA ALA A 128 -10.51 2.65 -8.28
C ALA A 128 -9.37 3.65 -8.03
N ALA A 129 -9.59 4.96 -8.19
CA ALA A 129 -8.51 5.95 -8.31
C ALA A 129 -7.64 6.15 -7.05
N THR A 130 -7.95 5.51 -5.93
CA THR A 130 -7.30 5.77 -4.63
C THR A 130 -7.03 4.52 -3.77
N ILE A 131 -6.89 3.34 -4.39
CA ILE A 131 -6.70 2.07 -3.66
C ILE A 131 -5.37 1.38 -4.02
N ASN A 132 -4.98 0.37 -3.24
CA ASN A 132 -3.79 -0.43 -3.53
C ASN A 132 -3.91 -1.10 -4.90
N SER A 133 -2.88 -0.95 -5.74
CA SER A 133 -2.89 -1.46 -7.11
C SER A 133 -3.00 -2.99 -7.20
N LYS A 134 -2.53 -3.73 -6.17
CA LYS A 134 -2.66 -5.20 -6.13
C LYS A 134 -4.10 -5.61 -5.89
N THR A 135 -4.78 -4.99 -4.94
CA THR A 135 -6.21 -5.24 -4.67
C THR A 135 -7.05 -4.90 -5.89
N TRP A 136 -6.79 -3.74 -6.50
CA TRP A 136 -7.40 -3.34 -7.75
C TRP A 136 -7.21 -4.39 -8.86
N GLY A 137 -5.98 -4.90 -9.03
CA GLY A 137 -5.70 -5.96 -10.01
C GLY A 137 -6.47 -7.25 -9.71
N ASN A 138 -6.60 -7.64 -8.43
CA ASN A 138 -7.32 -8.84 -8.04
C ASN A 138 -8.82 -8.75 -8.36
N VAL A 139 -9.48 -7.65 -8.01
CA VAL A 139 -10.90 -7.45 -8.33
C VAL A 139 -11.10 -7.35 -9.84
N GLN A 140 -10.21 -6.64 -10.55
CA GLN A 140 -10.25 -6.56 -12.01
C GLN A 140 -10.10 -7.94 -12.66
N ASN A 141 -9.21 -8.79 -12.15
CA ASN A 141 -9.01 -10.13 -12.67
C ASN A 141 -10.27 -10.98 -12.45
N PHE A 142 -10.86 -10.94 -11.25
CA PHE A 142 -12.08 -11.70 -10.96
C PHE A 142 -13.24 -11.39 -11.92
N ILE A 143 -13.38 -10.14 -12.34
CA ILE A 143 -14.45 -9.72 -13.27
C ILE A 143 -14.05 -9.95 -14.73
N PHE A 144 -12.86 -9.52 -15.14
CA PHE A 144 -12.54 -9.30 -16.56
C PHE A 144 -11.46 -10.22 -17.14
N LYS A 145 -10.59 -10.85 -16.33
CA LYS A 145 -9.38 -11.52 -16.83
C LYS A 145 -9.17 -12.91 -16.26
N THR A 146 -8.86 -13.86 -17.13
CA THR A 146 -8.48 -15.24 -16.78
C THR A 146 -6.97 -15.48 -16.73
N GLU A 147 -6.15 -14.52 -17.17
CA GLU A 147 -4.74 -14.77 -17.46
C GLU A 147 -3.84 -14.86 -16.22
N TYR A 148 -4.32 -14.37 -15.07
CA TYR A 148 -3.52 -14.35 -13.84
C TYR A 148 -4.29 -14.98 -12.68
N PRO A 149 -4.07 -16.28 -12.39
CA PRO A 149 -4.54 -16.87 -11.16
C PRO A 149 -4.13 -15.99 -9.98
N TYR A 150 -5.10 -15.59 -9.17
CA TYR A 150 -4.83 -14.88 -7.94
C TYR A 150 -4.86 -15.85 -6.76
N LYS A 151 -4.02 -15.58 -5.78
CA LYS A 151 -3.88 -16.42 -4.59
C LYS A 151 -4.69 -15.85 -3.45
N THR A 152 -5.31 -16.73 -2.68
CA THR A 152 -5.79 -16.45 -1.33
C THR A 152 -4.60 -16.32 -0.36
N TYR A 153 -4.86 -15.88 0.87
CA TYR A 153 -3.84 -15.73 1.92
C TYR A 153 -3.16 -17.05 2.33
N ASP A 154 -3.83 -18.19 2.16
CA ASP A 154 -3.31 -19.54 2.40
C ASP A 154 -2.67 -20.15 1.15
N ASN A 155 -2.35 -19.33 0.14
CA ASN A 155 -1.73 -19.69 -1.13
C ASN A 155 -2.57 -20.58 -2.05
N ASN A 156 -3.86 -20.81 -1.74
CA ASN A 156 -4.76 -21.45 -2.68
C ASN A 156 -4.94 -20.56 -3.92
N ILE A 157 -4.90 -21.19 -5.08
CA ILE A 157 -5.12 -20.50 -6.35
C ILE A 157 -6.62 -20.47 -6.61
N ILE A 158 -7.16 -19.29 -6.90
CA ILE A 158 -8.50 -19.18 -7.47
C ILE A 158 -8.36 -19.19 -8.98
N GLU A 159 -8.72 -20.32 -9.57
CA GLU A 159 -8.50 -20.64 -10.98
C GLU A 159 -9.62 -20.14 -11.89
N LYS A 160 -10.78 -19.78 -11.33
CA LYS A 160 -11.97 -19.39 -12.08
C LYS A 160 -12.42 -17.98 -11.73
N SER A 161 -12.98 -17.31 -12.73
CA SER A 161 -13.43 -15.92 -12.74
C SER A 161 -14.73 -15.82 -13.52
N TRP A 162 -15.31 -14.62 -13.61
CA TRP A 162 -16.51 -14.36 -14.40
C TRP A 162 -16.38 -14.66 -15.88
N ARG A 163 -15.17 -14.61 -16.42
CA ARG A 163 -14.93 -15.00 -17.82
C ARG A 163 -15.08 -16.50 -18.06
N ASN A 164 -14.97 -17.33 -17.03
CA ASN A 164 -15.19 -18.78 -17.15
C ASN A 164 -16.67 -19.16 -17.25
N VAL A 165 -17.60 -18.24 -16.96
CA VAL A 165 -19.05 -18.44 -17.09
C VAL A 165 -19.65 -17.66 -18.26
N GLU A 166 -18.83 -17.01 -19.08
CA GLU A 166 -19.28 -16.19 -20.22
C GLU A 166 -20.10 -17.01 -21.23
N ASP A 167 -19.59 -18.16 -21.66
CA ASP A 167 -20.31 -19.05 -22.59
C ASP A 167 -21.62 -19.58 -21.98
N TRP A 168 -21.61 -19.87 -20.67
CA TRP A 168 -22.82 -20.27 -19.95
C TRP A 168 -23.86 -19.15 -19.94
N CYS A 169 -23.45 -17.90 -19.68
CA CYS A 169 -24.35 -16.74 -19.69
C CYS A 169 -24.93 -16.47 -21.08
N ASN A 170 -24.13 -16.68 -22.14
CA ASN A 170 -24.58 -16.51 -23.52
C ASN A 170 -25.64 -17.56 -23.92
N THR A 171 -25.54 -18.78 -23.39
CA THR A 171 -26.48 -19.88 -23.64
C THR A 171 -27.69 -19.88 -22.69
N ASN A 172 -27.59 -19.15 -21.58
CA ASN A 172 -28.64 -19.00 -20.57
C ASN A 172 -28.96 -17.50 -20.35
N PRO A 173 -29.52 -16.82 -21.36
CA PRO A 173 -29.80 -15.40 -21.25
C PRO A 173 -30.76 -15.12 -20.09
N ASN A 174 -30.60 -13.95 -19.47
CA ASN A 174 -31.41 -13.48 -18.34
C ASN A 174 -31.27 -14.31 -17.05
N LYS A 175 -30.34 -15.27 -16.99
CA LYS A 175 -30.06 -16.08 -15.80
C LYS A 175 -28.68 -15.78 -15.24
N HIS A 176 -28.59 -15.75 -13.93
CA HIS A 176 -27.33 -15.55 -13.23
C HIS A 176 -26.56 -16.87 -13.09
N PRO A 177 -25.23 -16.89 -13.29
CA PRO A 177 -24.44 -18.12 -13.27
C PRO A 177 -24.15 -18.64 -11.85
N PHE A 178 -24.86 -18.21 -10.80
CA PHE A 178 -24.49 -18.52 -9.40
C PHE A 178 -24.43 -20.04 -9.15
N GLU A 179 -25.42 -20.77 -9.66
CA GLU A 179 -25.51 -22.22 -9.56
C GLU A 179 -24.91 -22.96 -10.78
N ALA A 180 -24.35 -22.24 -11.76
CA ALA A 180 -23.77 -22.86 -12.95
C ALA A 180 -22.62 -23.80 -12.56
N ILE A 181 -22.62 -25.01 -13.10
CA ILE A 181 -21.58 -26.01 -12.85
C ILE A 181 -20.41 -25.76 -13.81
N ILE A 182 -19.23 -25.44 -13.25
CA ILE A 182 -17.99 -25.21 -13.98
C ILE A 182 -16.94 -26.17 -13.41
N SER A 183 -16.42 -27.08 -14.25
CA SER A 183 -15.45 -28.10 -13.81
C SER A 183 -15.94 -28.89 -12.58
N ASP A 184 -17.17 -29.42 -12.66
CA ASP A 184 -17.84 -30.24 -11.62
C ASP A 184 -18.16 -29.51 -10.30
N VAL A 185 -18.07 -28.18 -10.29
CA VAL A 185 -18.26 -27.37 -9.10
C VAL A 185 -19.18 -26.18 -9.40
N PRO A 186 -20.13 -25.84 -8.51
CA PRO A 186 -20.94 -24.63 -8.67
C PRO A 186 -20.09 -23.35 -8.66
N PHE A 187 -20.42 -22.39 -9.54
CA PHE A 187 -19.70 -21.12 -9.64
C PHE A 187 -19.72 -20.32 -8.33
N SER A 188 -20.79 -20.46 -7.54
CA SER A 188 -20.91 -19.91 -6.19
C SER A 188 -19.74 -20.26 -5.26
N LYS A 189 -19.05 -21.40 -5.47
CA LYS A 189 -17.83 -21.72 -4.72
C LYS A 189 -16.70 -20.74 -5.02
N TYR A 190 -16.49 -20.39 -6.29
CA TYR A 190 -15.46 -19.44 -6.70
C TYR A 190 -15.80 -18.01 -6.27
N ILE A 191 -17.08 -17.64 -6.34
CA ILE A 191 -17.59 -16.39 -5.75
C ILE A 191 -17.26 -16.33 -4.25
N ASN A 192 -17.56 -17.40 -3.50
CA ASN A 192 -17.27 -17.45 -2.07
C ASN A 192 -15.77 -17.42 -1.75
N GLN A 193 -14.95 -18.09 -2.56
CA GLN A 193 -13.49 -18.01 -2.45
C GLN A 193 -13.00 -16.57 -2.67
N PHE A 194 -13.51 -15.88 -3.68
CA PHE A 194 -13.20 -14.47 -3.93
C PHE A 194 -13.66 -13.57 -2.78
N LYS A 195 -14.90 -13.73 -2.27
CA LYS A 195 -15.36 -12.96 -1.10
C LYS A 195 -14.39 -13.07 0.08
N ASN A 196 -13.89 -14.28 0.35
CA ASN A 196 -12.92 -14.50 1.42
C ASN A 196 -11.55 -13.82 1.22
N THR A 197 -11.26 -13.27 0.03
CA THR A 197 -10.05 -12.46 -0.23
C THR A 197 -10.27 -10.96 -0.01
N ILE A 198 -11.52 -10.49 -0.04
CA ILE A 198 -11.87 -9.07 0.08
C ILE A 198 -12.63 -8.71 1.36
N GLU A 199 -13.00 -9.69 2.18
CA GLU A 199 -13.67 -9.45 3.46
C GLU A 199 -13.43 -10.57 4.48
N PHE A 200 -13.55 -10.21 5.76
CA PHE A 200 -13.72 -11.16 6.86
C PHE A 200 -15.20 -11.33 7.13
N ARG A 201 -15.79 -12.48 6.77
CA ARG A 201 -17.24 -12.72 6.88
C ARG A 201 -17.61 -13.35 8.21
N THR A 202 -18.83 -13.11 8.66
CA THR A 202 -19.39 -13.69 9.90
C THR A 202 -20.39 -14.82 9.64
N ASP A 203 -20.80 -15.02 8.39
CA ASP A 203 -21.76 -16.05 7.98
C ASP A 203 -21.17 -17.47 7.94
N ASN A 204 -19.84 -17.59 8.04
CA ASN A 204 -19.15 -18.87 8.11
C ASN A 204 -18.13 -18.86 9.25
N ASN A 205 -18.38 -19.68 10.28
CA ASN A 205 -17.53 -19.79 11.47
C ASN A 205 -16.08 -20.22 11.17
N GLN A 206 -15.83 -20.97 10.09
CA GLN A 206 -14.48 -21.35 9.66
C GLN A 206 -13.76 -20.19 8.97
N ASN A 207 -14.50 -19.29 8.32
CA ASN A 207 -13.95 -18.18 7.54
C ASN A 207 -14.00 -16.82 8.26
N ASN A 208 -14.48 -16.77 9.51
CA ASN A 208 -14.46 -15.55 10.31
C ASN A 208 -13.04 -15.15 10.73
N PHE A 209 -12.89 -13.89 11.12
CA PHE A 209 -11.61 -13.31 11.50
C PHE A 209 -10.93 -14.10 12.61
N LYS A 210 -11.64 -14.39 13.71
CA LYS A 210 -11.09 -15.12 14.86
C LYS A 210 -10.48 -16.46 14.45
N THR A 211 -11.23 -17.29 13.74
CA THR A 211 -10.79 -18.64 13.36
C THR A 211 -9.57 -18.57 12.44
N ARG A 212 -9.67 -17.79 11.36
CA ARG A 212 -8.58 -17.65 10.37
C ARG A 212 -7.32 -17.06 10.99
N PHE A 213 -7.45 -16.00 11.79
CA PHE A 213 -6.31 -15.35 12.43
C PHE A 213 -5.64 -16.25 13.46
N ARG A 214 -6.42 -16.93 14.32
CA ARG A 214 -5.87 -17.88 15.30
C ARG A 214 -5.10 -19.00 14.62
N GLN A 215 -5.69 -19.64 13.61
CA GLN A 215 -5.04 -20.71 12.87
C GLN A 215 -3.78 -20.20 12.17
N PHE A 216 -3.84 -19.03 11.54
CA PHE A 216 -2.69 -18.43 10.88
C PHE A 216 -1.53 -18.17 11.84
N VAL A 217 -1.79 -17.52 12.99
CA VAL A 217 -0.75 -17.24 13.98
C VAL A 217 -0.13 -18.52 14.51
N LYS A 218 -0.96 -19.49 14.94
CA LYS A 218 -0.49 -20.77 15.49
C LYS A 218 0.38 -21.57 14.52
N ASN A 219 0.09 -21.47 13.22
CA ASN A 219 0.87 -22.14 12.18
C ASN A 219 2.17 -21.39 11.83
N LYS A 220 2.34 -20.15 12.29
CA LYS A 220 3.49 -19.30 11.95
C LYS A 220 4.48 -19.12 13.11
N VAL A 221 4.00 -19.12 14.34
CA VAL A 221 4.89 -19.13 15.51
C VAL A 221 5.35 -20.56 15.82
N GLY A 222 6.59 -20.70 16.26
CA GLY A 222 7.17 -21.97 16.65
C GLY A 222 6.50 -22.59 17.89
N VAL A 223 6.87 -23.85 18.17
CA VAL A 223 6.40 -24.57 19.35
C VAL A 223 6.72 -23.83 20.66
N ASP A 224 7.82 -23.08 20.69
CA ASP A 224 8.32 -22.34 21.85
C ASP A 224 7.35 -21.25 22.35
N PHE A 225 6.41 -20.82 21.51
CA PHE A 225 5.41 -19.80 21.83
C PHE A 225 4.07 -20.40 22.26
N GLN A 226 3.81 -21.70 22.07
CA GLN A 226 2.44 -22.24 22.15
C GLN A 226 1.80 -22.07 23.53
N ASP A 227 2.59 -22.24 24.61
CA ASP A 227 2.10 -22.10 25.99
C ASP A 227 1.92 -20.64 26.42
N GLU A 228 2.63 -19.72 25.77
CA GLU A 228 2.69 -18.29 26.11
C GLU A 228 2.03 -17.39 25.04
N LEU A 229 1.31 -18.01 24.09
CA LEU A 229 0.50 -17.35 23.07
C LEU A 229 -0.92 -17.15 23.60
N ILE A 230 -1.21 -15.93 24.04
CA ILE A 230 -2.47 -15.58 24.68
C ILE A 230 -3.36 -14.82 23.69
N PHE A 231 -4.58 -15.31 23.48
CA PHE A 231 -5.64 -14.56 22.82
C PHE A 231 -6.61 -14.05 23.87
N SER A 232 -6.61 -12.74 24.10
CA SER A 232 -7.46 -12.09 25.12
C SER A 232 -8.95 -12.37 24.93
N ASP A 233 -9.74 -12.20 25.99
CA ASP A 233 -11.19 -12.32 25.94
C ASP A 233 -11.83 -11.36 24.95
N SER A 234 -11.30 -10.13 24.87
CA SER A 234 -11.75 -9.13 23.90
C SER A 234 -11.50 -9.58 22.46
N PHE A 235 -10.33 -10.18 22.17
CA PHE A 235 -10.05 -10.81 20.88
C PHE A 235 -11.10 -11.89 20.56
N ASN A 236 -11.40 -12.78 21.52
CA ASN A 236 -12.35 -13.88 21.29
C ASN A 236 -13.79 -13.41 21.07
N LYS A 237 -14.22 -12.39 21.82
CA LYS A 237 -15.56 -11.82 21.75
C LYS A 237 -15.76 -11.02 20.45
N ILE A 238 -14.84 -10.11 20.14
CA ILE A 238 -14.96 -9.23 18.98
C ILE A 238 -14.63 -9.97 17.69
N GLY A 239 -13.57 -10.78 17.67
CA GLY A 239 -13.10 -11.43 16.44
C GLY A 239 -14.08 -12.44 15.85
N GLY A 240 -15.02 -12.97 16.65
CA GLY A 240 -16.06 -13.88 16.15
C GLY A 240 -17.19 -13.16 15.39
N SER A 241 -17.41 -11.87 15.66
CA SER A 241 -18.46 -11.04 15.06
C SER A 241 -17.92 -9.91 14.19
N LEU A 242 -16.60 -9.87 13.97
CA LEU A 242 -15.96 -8.87 13.14
C LEU A 242 -16.28 -9.15 11.66
N HIS A 243 -17.06 -8.24 11.06
CA HIS A 243 -17.24 -8.11 9.61
C HIS A 243 -16.59 -6.82 9.13
N ILE A 244 -15.62 -6.93 8.23
CA ILE A 244 -14.96 -5.79 7.56
C ILE A 244 -14.60 -6.17 6.12
N TYR A 245 -14.61 -5.18 5.23
CA TYR A 245 -13.99 -5.29 3.91
C TYR A 245 -12.52 -4.88 3.98
N ILE A 246 -11.63 -5.72 3.46
CA ILE A 246 -10.17 -5.52 3.51
C ILE A 246 -9.49 -6.44 2.49
N ASP A 247 -8.32 -6.07 1.97
CA ASP A 247 -7.48 -7.02 1.25
C ASP A 247 -6.89 -8.04 2.23
N VAL A 248 -7.55 -9.18 2.37
CA VAL A 248 -7.22 -10.20 3.36
C VAL A 248 -5.85 -10.82 3.09
N ARG A 249 -5.44 -10.93 1.82
CA ARG A 249 -4.14 -11.48 1.46
C ARG A 249 -3.02 -10.54 1.91
N LEU A 250 -3.07 -9.27 1.52
CA LEU A 250 -2.03 -8.31 1.90
C LEU A 250 -1.95 -8.11 3.41
N PHE A 251 -3.10 -8.11 4.09
CA PHE A 251 -3.16 -8.13 5.54
C PHE A 251 -2.38 -9.32 6.11
N PHE A 252 -2.68 -10.55 5.73
CA PHE A 252 -1.97 -11.72 6.25
C PHE A 252 -0.50 -11.81 5.81
N GLU A 253 -0.14 -11.31 4.63
CA GLU A 253 1.28 -11.20 4.22
C GLU A 253 2.06 -10.26 5.15
N ALA A 254 1.44 -9.16 5.61
CA ALA A 254 2.02 -8.28 6.62
C ALA A 254 2.11 -8.98 7.99
N ILE A 255 1.04 -9.65 8.44
CA ILE A 255 1.05 -10.40 9.71
C ILE A 255 2.14 -11.48 9.70
N ALA A 256 2.32 -12.21 8.60
CA ALA A 256 3.41 -13.19 8.49
C ALA A 256 4.79 -12.56 8.73
N GLN A 257 5.01 -11.36 8.22
CA GLN A 257 6.28 -10.66 8.37
C GLN A 257 6.52 -10.23 9.82
N LEU A 258 5.48 -9.76 10.51
CA LEU A 258 5.54 -9.43 11.94
C LEU A 258 5.82 -10.68 12.79
N LEU A 259 5.10 -11.76 12.55
CA LEU A 259 5.29 -13.02 13.28
C LEU A 259 6.66 -13.63 13.03
N LYS A 260 7.18 -13.52 11.79
CA LYS A 260 8.55 -13.94 11.47
C LYS A 260 9.57 -13.17 12.31
N TRP A 261 9.43 -11.85 12.42
CA TRP A 261 10.32 -11.04 13.25
C TRP A 261 10.25 -11.46 14.73
N ILE A 262 9.05 -11.73 15.25
CA ILE A 262 8.85 -12.22 16.62
C ILE A 262 9.56 -13.56 16.84
N GLU A 263 9.41 -14.51 15.92
CA GLU A 263 10.08 -15.82 15.97
C GLU A 263 11.61 -15.68 15.95
N GLU A 264 12.15 -14.84 15.07
CA GLU A 264 13.58 -14.57 14.99
C GLU A 264 14.14 -13.89 16.25
N ASN A 265 13.27 -13.25 17.05
CA ASN A 265 13.62 -12.56 18.29
C ASN A 265 13.13 -13.31 19.55
N LYS A 266 12.82 -14.61 19.44
CA LYS A 266 12.31 -15.41 20.57
C LYS A 266 13.26 -15.53 21.75
N SER A 267 14.57 -15.35 21.52
CA SER A 267 15.58 -15.30 22.59
C SER A 267 15.39 -14.13 23.55
N LYS A 268 14.66 -13.08 23.13
CA LYS A 268 14.29 -11.96 24.00
C LYS A 268 13.07 -12.27 24.85
N SER A 269 12.12 -13.02 24.30
CA SER A 269 10.89 -13.44 24.96
C SER A 269 10.13 -14.42 24.07
N ASN A 270 9.43 -15.37 24.66
CA ASN A 270 8.48 -16.25 23.97
C ASN A 270 7.02 -15.89 24.27
N LYS A 271 6.75 -14.72 24.86
CA LYS A 271 5.41 -14.29 25.27
C LYS A 271 4.75 -13.41 24.23
N VAL A 272 3.63 -13.85 23.69
CA VAL A 272 2.86 -13.10 22.69
C VAL A 272 1.42 -12.97 23.14
N GLU A 273 0.95 -11.73 23.26
CA GLU A 273 -0.44 -11.43 23.60
C GLU A 273 -1.14 -10.76 22.42
N LEU A 274 -2.30 -11.31 22.08
CA LEU A 274 -3.15 -10.85 20.99
C LEU A 274 -4.44 -10.26 21.54
N ASN A 275 -4.65 -8.99 21.22
CA ASN A 275 -5.82 -8.24 21.66
C ASN A 275 -6.53 -7.59 20.47
N LEU A 276 -7.84 -7.40 20.62
CA LEU A 276 -8.66 -6.70 19.66
C LEU A 276 -9.55 -5.75 20.42
N LYS A 277 -9.57 -4.48 20.02
CA LYS A 277 -10.46 -3.46 20.59
C LYS A 277 -11.40 -2.96 19.51
N SER A 278 -12.66 -2.72 19.86
CA SER A 278 -13.63 -2.08 18.97
C SER A 278 -13.76 -0.62 19.36
N LEU A 279 -13.48 0.27 18.42
CA LEU A 279 -13.74 1.71 18.53
C LEU A 279 -14.93 2.06 17.61
N LYS A 280 -15.35 3.33 17.59
CA LYS A 280 -16.48 3.76 16.76
C LYS A 280 -16.30 3.38 15.29
N ASP A 281 -15.18 3.79 14.69
CA ASP A 281 -14.96 3.73 13.24
C ASP A 281 -13.91 2.68 12.82
N CYS A 282 -13.31 1.96 13.78
CA CYS A 282 -12.28 0.97 13.51
C CYS A 282 -12.19 -0.10 14.59
N TYR A 283 -11.45 -1.16 14.30
CA TYR A 283 -10.90 -2.10 15.27
C TYR A 283 -9.39 -1.86 15.41
N LEU A 284 -8.86 -2.06 16.61
CA LEU A 284 -7.42 -2.06 16.87
C LEU A 284 -6.98 -3.49 17.18
N LEU A 285 -6.23 -4.09 16.25
CA LEU A 285 -5.56 -5.36 16.47
C LEU A 285 -4.19 -5.08 17.11
N GLU A 286 -3.97 -5.58 18.32
CA GLU A 286 -2.71 -5.45 19.04
C GLU A 286 -1.99 -6.80 19.03
N ILE A 287 -0.75 -6.82 18.53
CA ILE A 287 0.15 -7.97 18.58
C ILE A 287 1.32 -7.58 19.47
N PHE A 288 1.36 -8.13 20.68
CA PHE A 288 2.29 -7.70 21.71
C PHE A 288 3.31 -8.79 22.04
N HIS A 289 4.56 -8.59 21.62
CA HIS A 289 5.71 -9.39 22.04
C HIS A 289 6.22 -8.87 23.39
N LYS A 290 5.68 -9.43 24.47
CA LYS A 290 5.90 -8.94 25.84
C LYS A 290 7.34 -9.16 26.26
N ASP A 291 7.88 -8.25 27.06
CA ASP A 291 9.26 -8.31 27.59
C ASP A 291 10.37 -8.27 26.50
N SER A 292 10.00 -8.12 25.22
CA SER A 292 10.92 -7.95 24.09
C SER A 292 11.34 -6.49 23.89
N TYR A 293 12.30 -6.24 23.00
CA TYR A 293 12.81 -4.89 22.73
C TYR A 293 13.58 -4.81 21.41
N PHE A 294 13.67 -3.62 20.82
CA PHE A 294 14.58 -3.35 19.72
C PHE A 294 15.99 -3.11 20.28
N SER A 295 16.99 -3.73 19.63
CA SER A 295 18.40 -3.66 20.02
C SER A 295 19.15 -2.74 19.06
N CYS A 296 18.70 -1.50 18.94
CA CYS A 296 19.23 -0.50 18.04
C CYS A 296 19.07 0.90 18.63
N ASP A 297 19.70 1.88 18.01
CA ASP A 297 19.49 3.29 18.33
C ASP A 297 18.08 3.72 17.82
N PRO A 298 17.36 4.64 18.49
CA PRO A 298 16.10 5.20 17.98
C PRO A 298 16.25 5.87 16.61
N ASP A 299 17.42 6.40 16.25
CA ASP A 299 17.70 7.03 14.96
C ASP A 299 18.24 6.05 13.90
N ASP A 300 18.29 4.74 14.21
CA ASP A 300 18.76 3.70 13.29
C ASP A 300 17.93 3.66 11.99
N GLU A 301 18.61 3.62 10.85
CA GLU A 301 18.02 3.53 9.51
C GLU A 301 16.98 2.40 9.36
N LYS A 302 17.10 1.32 10.13
CA LYS A 302 16.11 0.23 10.16
C LYS A 302 14.75 0.70 10.66
N LEU A 303 14.72 1.58 11.65
CA LEU A 303 13.48 2.10 12.23
C LEU A 303 12.81 3.14 11.34
N LYS A 304 13.53 3.75 10.40
CA LYS A 304 12.96 4.61 9.35
C LYS A 304 12.07 3.85 8.37
N GLY A 305 12.17 2.51 8.34
CA GLY A 305 11.26 1.64 7.60
C GLY A 305 11.35 1.77 6.07
N LEU A 306 12.53 2.14 5.56
CA LEU A 306 12.81 2.28 4.13
C LEU A 306 13.45 1.04 3.50
N SER A 307 13.71 -0.01 4.28
CA SER A 307 14.23 -1.28 3.75
C SER A 307 13.77 -2.50 4.56
N GLY A 308 14.04 -3.69 4.00
CA GLY A 308 13.90 -4.97 4.69
C GLY A 308 12.47 -5.33 5.09
N ASP A 309 12.33 -5.95 6.26
CA ASP A 309 11.05 -6.48 6.75
C ASP A 309 10.04 -5.37 7.07
N PHE A 310 10.52 -4.22 7.55
CA PHE A 310 9.66 -3.06 7.79
C PHE A 310 9.09 -2.53 6.48
N GLU A 311 9.92 -2.24 5.48
CA GLU A 311 9.45 -1.74 4.18
C GLU A 311 8.42 -2.69 3.56
N LYS A 312 8.71 -3.99 3.56
CA LYS A 312 7.80 -5.00 3.01
C LYS A 312 6.46 -5.04 3.76
N THR A 313 6.48 -4.96 5.09
CA THR A 313 5.25 -4.89 5.89
C THR A 313 4.46 -3.63 5.57
N ARG A 314 5.14 -2.47 5.48
CA ARG A 314 4.52 -1.19 5.13
C ARG A 314 3.89 -1.22 3.73
N GLN A 315 4.59 -1.78 2.74
CA GLN A 315 4.07 -1.92 1.37
C GLN A 315 2.82 -2.82 1.31
N ASN A 316 2.77 -3.88 2.13
CA ASN A 316 1.60 -4.75 2.21
C ASN A 316 0.42 -4.09 2.92
N LEU A 317 0.68 -3.32 3.99
CA LEU A 317 -0.39 -2.60 4.69
C LEU A 317 -0.78 -1.27 4.03
N PHE A 318 -0.02 -0.79 3.03
CA PHE A 318 -0.31 0.47 2.36
C PHE A 318 -1.70 0.46 1.67
N CYS A 319 -2.56 1.39 2.08
CA CYS A 319 -4.00 1.46 1.78
C CYS A 319 -4.83 0.25 2.23
N VAL A 320 -4.31 -0.59 3.12
CA VAL A 320 -5.03 -1.74 3.71
C VAL A 320 -5.36 -1.45 5.18
N ALA A 321 -4.39 -0.95 5.95
CA ALA A 321 -4.56 -0.57 7.35
C ALA A 321 -3.51 0.48 7.78
N ASP A 322 -3.83 1.27 8.80
CA ASP A 322 -2.79 2.03 9.51
C ASP A 322 -2.01 1.09 10.41
N TRP A 323 -0.76 1.45 10.69
CA TRP A 323 0.14 0.64 11.50
C TRP A 323 1.07 1.51 12.33
N GLU A 324 1.11 1.25 13.63
CA GLU A 324 2.09 1.82 14.54
C GLU A 324 2.72 0.73 15.42
N ILE A 325 3.86 1.07 16.01
CA ILE A 325 4.55 0.24 16.98
C ILE A 325 4.79 1.05 18.24
N GLN A 326 4.44 0.51 19.39
CA GLN A 326 4.89 1.00 20.69
C GLN A 326 5.96 0.02 21.16
N ALA A 327 7.18 0.49 21.41
CA ALA A 327 8.32 -0.38 21.65
C ALA A 327 9.24 0.15 22.75
N THR A 328 9.77 -0.77 23.53
CA THR A 328 11.00 -0.54 24.29
C THR A 328 12.20 -0.68 23.35
N ILE A 329 13.06 0.34 23.33
CA ILE A 329 14.31 0.36 22.57
C ILE A 329 15.47 0.38 23.56
N LYS A 330 16.42 -0.55 23.40
CA LYS A 330 17.63 -0.64 24.21
C LYS A 330 18.87 -0.41 23.35
N HIS A 331 19.66 0.58 23.75
CA HIS A 331 20.95 0.89 23.14
C HIS A 331 22.00 1.12 24.25
N GLY A 332 22.98 0.21 24.35
CA GLY A 332 23.92 0.20 25.46
C GLY A 332 23.21 0.02 26.81
N ASN A 333 23.42 0.98 27.72
CA ASN A 333 22.79 0.99 29.05
C ASN A 333 21.46 1.78 29.09
N ILE A 334 21.03 2.35 27.96
CA ILE A 334 19.82 3.17 27.89
C ILE A 334 18.65 2.27 27.46
N SER A 335 17.53 2.40 28.15
CA SER A 335 16.28 1.71 27.84
C SER A 335 15.13 2.71 27.90
N ASP A 336 14.58 3.07 26.75
CA ASP A 336 13.52 4.06 26.60
C ASP A 336 12.34 3.48 25.82
N ASN A 337 11.19 4.16 25.85
CA ASN A 337 9.99 3.76 25.13
C ASN A 337 9.69 4.73 23.99
N TYR A 338 9.31 4.19 22.84
CA TYR A 338 9.06 4.95 21.63
C TYR A 338 7.78 4.49 20.94
N ARG A 339 7.14 5.45 20.27
CA ARG A 339 6.08 5.23 19.30
C ARG A 339 6.70 5.39 17.91
N ILE A 340 6.53 4.39 17.06
CA ILE A 340 6.94 4.40 15.67
C ILE A 340 5.68 4.39 14.82
N ILE A 341 5.39 5.50 14.15
CA ILE A 341 4.25 5.64 13.25
C ILE A 341 4.71 5.15 11.87
N CYS A 342 4.29 3.93 11.50
CA CYS A 342 4.75 3.28 10.28
C CYS A 342 3.88 3.62 9.07
N LEU A 343 2.56 3.68 9.27
CA LEU A 343 1.55 4.05 8.28
C LEU A 343 0.43 4.84 8.95
N ASP A 344 0.14 6.02 8.41
CA ASP A 344 -0.91 6.93 8.84
C ASP A 344 -1.43 7.78 7.66
N ASN A 345 -2.26 8.78 7.95
CA ASN A 345 -2.78 9.71 6.96
C ASN A 345 -1.74 10.66 6.33
N ASN A 346 -0.53 10.76 6.89
CA ASN A 346 0.59 11.53 6.35
C ASN A 346 1.52 10.69 5.47
N THR A 347 1.28 9.38 5.40
CA THR A 347 2.09 8.46 4.62
C THR A 347 1.80 8.62 3.12
N VAL A 348 2.87 8.69 2.32
CA VAL A 348 2.80 8.88 0.87
C VAL A 348 3.72 7.88 0.17
N LEU A 349 3.19 7.24 -0.88
CA LEU A 349 3.96 6.42 -1.81
C LEU A 349 4.34 7.24 -3.04
N THR A 350 5.63 7.40 -3.26
CA THR A 350 6.17 8.05 -4.45
C THR A 350 6.41 7.01 -5.54
N VAL A 351 5.90 7.28 -6.75
CA VAL A 351 6.00 6.39 -7.93
C VAL A 351 6.60 7.17 -9.09
N SER A 352 7.72 6.70 -9.65
CA SER A 352 8.27 7.26 -10.89
C SER A 352 7.42 6.86 -12.10
N GLN A 353 7.01 7.83 -12.94
CA GLN A 353 6.23 7.56 -14.16
C GLN A 353 7.01 6.78 -15.24
N LYS A 354 8.34 6.66 -15.12
CA LYS A 354 9.17 5.85 -16.05
C LYS A 354 9.26 4.37 -15.67
N ALA A 355 8.76 3.98 -14.50
CA ALA A 355 8.98 2.64 -13.97
C ALA A 355 7.86 1.68 -14.39
N ALA A 356 8.10 0.89 -15.44
CA ALA A 356 7.31 -0.31 -15.71
C ALA A 356 7.48 -1.39 -14.61
N ASN A 357 8.42 -1.19 -13.67
CA ASN A 357 8.79 -2.13 -12.62
C ASN A 357 8.53 -1.55 -11.22
N THR A 358 8.17 -2.43 -10.29
CA THR A 358 7.83 -2.14 -8.88
C THR A 358 8.97 -1.55 -8.02
N LYS A 359 10.20 -1.44 -8.54
CA LYS A 359 11.39 -1.03 -7.78
C LYS A 359 11.47 0.47 -7.46
N ASP A 360 10.71 1.32 -8.13
CA ASP A 360 10.73 2.78 -7.93
C ASP A 360 9.54 3.29 -7.12
N ARG A 361 8.96 2.41 -6.28
CA ARG A 361 7.87 2.72 -5.36
C ARG A 361 8.45 2.89 -3.96
N LYS A 362 8.51 4.12 -3.46
CA LYS A 362 9.10 4.42 -2.14
C LYS A 362 8.11 5.12 -1.23
N LEU A 363 7.91 4.56 -0.03
CA LEU A 363 7.20 5.23 1.05
C LEU A 363 8.12 6.27 1.71
N ASN A 364 7.55 7.34 2.26
CA ASN A 364 8.28 8.23 3.16
C ASN A 364 8.72 7.50 4.43
N GLU A 365 9.62 8.10 5.21
CA GLU A 365 10.14 7.51 6.46
C GLU A 365 9.05 7.37 7.54
N ASN A 366 9.27 6.45 8.47
CA ASN A 366 8.47 6.36 9.70
C ASN A 366 8.71 7.60 10.58
N SER A 367 7.68 8.05 11.30
CA SER A 367 7.86 9.01 12.41
C SER A 367 8.20 8.26 13.69
N ILE A 368 9.18 8.74 14.46
CA ILE A 368 9.63 8.12 15.71
C ILE A 368 9.52 9.16 16.83
N GLU A 369 8.74 8.84 17.85
CA GLU A 369 8.41 9.75 18.95
C GLU A 369 8.72 9.09 20.29
N LYS A 370 9.45 9.77 21.18
CA LYS A 370 9.68 9.27 22.54
C LYS A 370 8.37 9.28 23.33
N MET A 371 8.16 8.24 24.15
CA MET A 371 6.98 8.09 25.00
C MET A 371 7.35 8.11 26.48
N ASP A 372 6.53 8.78 27.28
CA ASP A 372 6.64 8.74 28.75
C ASP A 372 6.10 7.43 29.34
N LYS A 373 5.18 6.78 28.62
CA LYS A 373 4.51 5.56 29.09
C LYS A 373 5.35 4.33 28.77
N GLU A 374 5.56 3.52 29.80
CA GLU A 374 6.24 2.23 29.66
C GLU A 374 5.41 1.23 28.86
N THR A 375 6.02 0.60 27.86
CA THR A 375 5.37 -0.46 27.06
C THR A 375 5.73 -1.86 27.57
N LYS A 376 6.94 -2.08 28.09
CA LYS A 376 7.48 -3.40 28.50
C LYS A 376 7.41 -4.45 27.38
N GLY A 377 7.88 -4.12 26.19
CA GLY A 377 7.83 -5.03 25.05
C GLY A 377 7.80 -4.31 23.71
N ILE A 378 7.45 -5.06 22.65
CA ILE A 378 7.15 -4.50 21.32
C ILE A 378 5.70 -4.84 20.96
N LYS A 379 4.89 -3.80 20.80
CA LYS A 379 3.46 -3.88 20.50
C LYS A 379 3.18 -3.29 19.14
N HIS A 380 2.81 -4.12 18.18
CA HIS A 380 2.26 -3.67 16.91
C HIS A 380 0.77 -3.39 17.08
N ILE A 381 0.32 -2.23 16.62
CA ILE A 381 -1.09 -1.82 16.65
C ILE A 381 -1.51 -1.57 15.20
N ILE A 382 -2.43 -2.39 14.72
CA ILE A 382 -2.95 -2.33 13.35
C ILE A 382 -4.40 -1.87 13.40
N LYS A 383 -4.70 -0.78 12.69
CA LYS A 383 -6.03 -0.17 12.67
C LYS A 383 -6.82 -0.67 11.48
N LEU A 384 -7.85 -1.46 11.75
CA LEU A 384 -8.74 -2.05 10.75
C LEU A 384 -10.02 -1.21 10.69
N TYR A 385 -10.21 -0.46 9.61
CA TYR A 385 -11.34 0.45 9.47
C TYR A 385 -12.66 -0.33 9.29
N LYS A 386 -13.71 0.17 9.94
CA LYS A 386 -15.08 -0.31 9.72
C LYS A 386 -15.64 0.36 8.47
N ASN A 387 -16.67 -0.25 7.90
CA ASN A 387 -17.45 0.41 6.87
C ASN A 387 -18.08 1.65 7.49
N VAL A 388 -17.83 2.81 6.89
CA VAL A 388 -18.51 4.04 7.27
C VAL A 388 -19.87 4.00 6.58
N THR A 389 -20.91 3.56 7.29
CA THR A 389 -22.28 3.94 6.89
C THR A 389 -22.37 5.45 7.04
N GLN A 390 -22.37 6.16 5.92
CA GLN A 390 -22.72 7.58 5.88
C GLN A 390 -24.20 7.76 6.20
#